data_AF-A0A9P7DSC7-F1
#
_entry.id   AF-A0A9P7DSC7-F1
#
_cell.length_a   1.000
_cell.length_b   1.000
_cell.length_c   1.000
_cell.angle_alpha   90.00
_cell.angle_beta   90.00
_cell.angle_gamma   90.00
#
_symmetry.space_group_name_H-M   'P 1'
#
loop_
_entity.id
_entity.type
_entity.pdbx_description
1 polymer ?
#
loop_
_entity_poly.entity_id
_entity_poly.type
_entity_poly.pdbx_seq_one_letter_code
_entity_poly.pdbx_strand_id
1 'polypeptide(L)'
;FYITINPTDVYNPIVKFLAGSEIDIDDMLLNKVPDFWGQSILVARNPTVTVKFFNLYIKSFLSAILGFDKSKGTAVEGILGHVKAYYGCVK
;
A
#
# COMPACT_ATOMS: atom_id res chain seq x y z
N PHE A 1 10.94 -18.33 -4.68
CA PHE A 1 11.74 -17.16 -4.27
C PHE A 1 10.96 -16.42 -3.18
N TYR A 2 11.62 -15.56 -2.39
CA TYR A 2 10.96 -14.75 -1.36
C TYR A 2 11.21 -13.27 -1.64
N ILE A 3 10.20 -12.43 -1.36
CA ILE A 3 10.30 -10.97 -1.45
C ILE A 3 9.84 -10.40 -0.11
N THR A 4 10.64 -9.50 0.44
CA THR A 4 10.27 -8.71 1.61
C THR A 4 9.94 -7.30 1.15
N ILE A 5 8.74 -6.84 1.46
CA ILE A 5 8.30 -5.46 1.23
C ILE A 5 7.99 -4.82 2.57
N ASN A 6 8.46 -3.58 2.76
CA ASN A 6 8.20 -2.78 3.95
C ASN A 6 7.55 -1.44 3.54
N PRO A 7 6.22 -1.41 3.33
CA PRO A 7 5.54 -0.16 3.03
C PRO A 7 5.55 0.75 4.26
N THR A 8 6.26 1.88 4.17
CA THR A 8 6.24 2.88 5.24
C THR A 8 4.91 3.63 5.24
N ASP A 9 4.27 3.73 6.40
CA ASP A 9 3.01 4.46 6.60
C ASP A 9 3.23 5.90 7.10
N VAL A 10 4.35 6.13 7.80
CA VAL A 10 4.76 7.43 8.37
C VAL A 10 5.34 8.45 7.39
N TYR A 11 5.64 8.03 6.16
CA TYR A 11 6.09 8.93 5.07
C TYR A 11 5.21 8.84 3.83
N ASN A 12 4.11 8.09 3.89
CA ASN A 12 3.31 7.82 2.70
C ASN A 12 2.06 8.69 2.67
N PRO A 13 1.91 9.59 1.67
CA PRO A 13 0.78 10.50 1.60
C PRO A 13 -0.57 9.78 1.39
N ILE A 14 -0.58 8.53 0.89
CA ILE A 14 -1.79 7.71 0.78
C ILE A 14 -2.44 7.49 2.15
N VAL A 15 -1.65 7.38 3.22
CA VAL A 15 -2.17 7.21 4.58
C VAL A 15 -3.00 8.43 5.02
N LYS A 16 -2.53 9.64 4.71
CA LYS A 16 -3.31 10.87 5.00
C LYS A 16 -4.59 10.93 4.16
N PHE A 17 -4.52 10.55 2.89
CA PHE A 17 -5.68 10.46 2.01
C PHE A 17 -6.73 9.48 2.58
N LEU A 18 -6.29 8.29 3.01
CA LEU A 18 -7.16 7.30 3.65
C LEU A 18 -7.70 7.74 5.02
N ALA A 19 -7.02 8.67 5.69
CA ALA A 19 -7.51 9.32 6.91
C ALA A 19 -8.55 10.41 6.66
N GLY A 20 -8.88 10.71 5.39
CA GLY A 20 -9.83 11.76 5.01
C GLY A 20 -9.21 13.16 4.94
N SER A 21 -7.88 13.27 4.88
CA SER A 21 -7.25 14.56 4.59
C SER A 21 -7.54 14.95 3.14
N GLU A 22 -7.87 16.22 2.91
CA GLU A 22 -7.95 16.78 1.56
C GLU A 22 -6.56 16.79 0.93
N ILE A 23 -6.30 15.80 0.09
CA ILE A 23 -5.08 15.68 -0.69
C ILE A 23 -5.48 15.65 -2.15
N ASP A 24 -4.90 16.57 -2.90
CA ASP A 24 -4.92 16.53 -4.35
C ASP A 24 -4.02 15.37 -4.82
N ILE A 25 -4.63 14.35 -5.41
CA ILE A 25 -3.95 13.13 -5.90
C ILE A 25 -3.12 13.46 -7.14
N ASP A 26 -3.52 14.46 -7.92
CA ASP A 26 -2.83 14.88 -9.14
C ASP A 26 -1.62 15.79 -8.84
N ASP A 27 -1.58 16.39 -7.63
CA ASP A 27 -0.52 17.27 -7.11
C ASP A 27 0.11 16.72 -5.81
N MET A 28 0.60 15.47 -5.86
CA MET A 28 1.30 14.80 -4.75
C MET A 28 2.84 14.96 -4.78
N LEU A 29 3.40 15.71 -5.74
CA LEU A 29 4.84 15.78 -5.98
C LEU A 29 5.57 16.66 -4.94
N LEU A 30 6.40 16.00 -4.12
CA LEU A 30 7.40 16.48 -3.13
C LEU A 30 6.97 17.52 -2.07
N ASN A 31 6.14 18.50 -2.38
CA ASN A 31 5.78 19.59 -1.47
C ASN A 31 4.71 19.20 -0.45
N LYS A 32 4.10 18.01 -0.60
CA LYS A 32 3.12 17.43 0.34
C LYS A 32 3.61 16.15 0.99
N VAL A 33 4.94 15.92 1.01
CA VAL A 33 5.52 14.85 1.84
C VAL A 33 5.07 15.10 3.28
N PRO A 34 4.41 14.13 3.91
CA PRO A 34 3.89 14.34 5.25
C PRO A 34 5.01 14.68 6.23
N ASP A 35 4.77 15.69 7.08
CA ASP A 35 5.57 15.88 8.28
C ASP A 35 5.57 14.57 9.09
N PHE A 36 6.76 14.04 9.35
CA PHE A 36 6.95 12.75 10.02
C PHE A 36 6.25 12.71 11.37
N TRP A 37 6.35 13.80 12.14
CA TRP A 37 5.80 13.86 13.50
C TRP A 37 4.27 13.86 13.47
N GLY A 38 3.68 14.73 12.65
CA GLY A 38 2.23 14.80 12.46
C GLY A 38 1.66 13.50 11.90
N GLN A 39 2.34 12.85 10.96
CA GLN A 39 1.88 11.58 10.41
C GLN A 39 2.04 10.43 11.42
N SER A 40 3.11 10.40 12.21
CA SER A 40 3.29 9.43 13.28
C SER A 40 2.17 9.54 14.32
N ILE A 41 1.78 10.76 14.69
CA ILE A 41 0.63 11.01 15.58
C ILE A 41 -0.67 10.54 14.94
N LEU A 42 -0.88 10.80 13.64
CA LEU A 42 -2.06 10.35 12.91
C LEU A 42 -2.19 8.82 12.93
N VAL A 43 -1.11 8.11 12.59
CA VAL A 43 -1.05 6.65 12.61
C VAL A 43 -1.33 6.11 14.01
N ALA A 44 -0.68 6.69 15.03
CA ALA A 44 -0.87 6.28 16.42
C ALA A 44 -2.32 6.49 16.92
N ARG A 45 -2.98 7.57 16.49
CA ARG A 45 -4.38 7.87 16.86
C ARG A 45 -5.41 7.10 16.06
N ASN A 46 -5.07 6.67 14.84
CA ASN A 46 -5.99 6.01 13.93
C ASN A 46 -5.36 4.76 13.27
N PRO A 47 -5.13 3.68 14.04
CA PRO A 47 -4.51 2.46 13.53
C PRO A 47 -5.32 1.79 12.40
N THR A 48 -6.63 2.05 12.34
CA THR A 48 -7.50 1.54 11.27
C THR A 48 -7.06 2.06 9.90
N VAL A 49 -6.57 3.30 9.81
CA VAL A 49 -6.05 3.86 8.56
C VAL A 49 -4.80 3.11 8.11
N THR A 50 -3.90 2.78 9.03
CA THR A 50 -2.69 1.98 8.72
C THR A 50 -3.06 0.58 8.22
N VAL A 51 -4.06 -0.07 8.81
CA VAL A 51 -4.55 -1.37 8.33
C VAL A 51 -5.15 -1.26 6.92
N LYS A 52 -5.95 -0.22 6.66
CA LYS A 52 -6.50 0.04 5.32
C LYS A 52 -5.40 0.29 4.30
N PHE A 53 -4.39 1.10 4.66
CA PHE A 53 -3.22 1.38 3.84
C PHE A 53 -2.46 0.10 3.50
N PHE A 54 -2.11 -0.71 4.51
CA PHE A 54 -1.38 -1.95 4.31
C PHE A 54 -2.16 -2.91 3.40
N ASN A 55 -3.44 -3.12 3.66
CA ASN A 55 -4.28 -3.99 2.83
C ASN A 55 -4.41 -3.49 1.39
N LEU A 56 -4.57 -2.17 1.18
CA LEU A 56 -4.57 -1.57 -0.16
C LEU A 56 -3.22 -1.80 -0.85
N TYR A 57 -2.12 -1.51 -0.16
CA TYR A 57 -0.76 -1.64 -0.68
C TYR A 57 -0.45 -3.07 -1.13
N ILE A 58 -0.74 -4.07 -0.29
CA ILE A 58 -0.50 -5.47 -0.62
C ILE A 58 -1.37 -5.92 -1.79
N LYS A 59 -2.66 -5.55 -1.82
CA LYS A 59 -3.54 -5.88 -2.96
C LYS A 59 -3.03 -5.26 -4.25
N SER A 60 -2.65 -3.99 -4.22
CA SER A 60 -2.09 -3.29 -5.38
C SER A 60 -0.76 -3.91 -5.83
N PHE A 61 0.10 -4.31 -4.90
CA PHE A 61 1.34 -5.02 -5.23
C PHE A 61 1.05 -6.36 -5.91
N LEU A 62 0.15 -7.18 -5.35
CA LEU A 62 -0.23 -8.47 -5.94
C LEU A 62 -0.81 -8.30 -7.34
N SER A 63 -1.73 -7.35 -7.54
CA SER A 63 -2.39 -7.17 -8.84
C SER A 63 -1.51 -6.46 -9.86
N ALA A 64 -0.83 -5.38 -9.49
CA ALA A 64 -0.12 -4.53 -10.43
C ALA A 64 1.29 -5.05 -10.75
N ILE A 65 1.97 -5.65 -9.77
CA ILE A 65 3.35 -6.13 -9.95
C ILE A 65 3.38 -7.62 -10.27
N LEU A 66 2.58 -8.42 -9.57
CA LEU A 66 2.56 -9.87 -9.74
C LEU A 66 1.46 -10.38 -10.67
N GLY A 67 0.56 -9.52 -11.15
CA GLY A 67 -0.56 -9.93 -12.01
C GLY A 67 -1.56 -10.87 -11.32
N PHE A 68 -1.51 -10.95 -9.99
CA PHE A 68 -2.32 -11.88 -9.19
C PHE A 68 -3.60 -11.20 -8.70
N ASP A 69 -4.75 -11.68 -9.17
CA ASP A 69 -6.06 -11.26 -8.70
C ASP A 69 -6.97 -12.48 -8.49
N LYS A 70 -7.27 -12.77 -7.22
CA LYS A 70 -8.12 -13.91 -6.82
C LYS A 70 -9.54 -13.80 -7.39
N SER A 71 -10.04 -12.59 -7.63
CA SER A 71 -11.40 -12.37 -8.11
C SER A 71 -11.57 -12.63 -9.61
N LYS A 72 -10.49 -12.51 -10.39
CA LYS A 72 -10.54 -12.57 -11.86
C LYS A 72 -10.31 -13.96 -12.44
N GLY A 73 -9.89 -14.95 -11.65
CA GLY A 73 -9.69 -16.35 -12.08
C GLY A 73 -8.52 -16.57 -13.06
N THR A 74 -8.24 -15.60 -13.93
CA THR A 74 -7.09 -15.52 -14.83
C THR A 74 -6.02 -14.61 -14.24
N ALA A 75 -4.87 -15.18 -13.90
CA ALA A 75 -3.67 -14.43 -13.54
C ALA A 75 -3.04 -13.86 -14.83
N VAL A 76 -2.95 -12.54 -14.91
CA VAL A 76 -2.13 -11.89 -15.95
C VAL A 76 -0.67 -12.17 -15.60
N GLU A 77 0.20 -12.28 -16.61
CA GLU A 77 1.62 -12.46 -16.35
C GLU A 77 2.19 -11.20 -15.67
N GLY A 78 2.75 -11.36 -14.47
CA GLY A 78 3.42 -10.28 -13.74
C GLY A 78 4.92 -10.24 -14.02
N ILE A 79 5.66 -9.39 -13.30
CA ILE A 79 7.12 -9.23 -13.51
C ILE A 79 7.93 -10.50 -13.19
N LEU A 80 7.33 -11.45 -12.46
CA LEU A 80 7.94 -12.73 -12.07
C LEU A 80 7.31 -13.93 -12.81
N GLY A 81 6.63 -13.65 -13.92
CA GLY A 81 5.85 -14.63 -14.67
C GLY A 81 4.46 -14.89 -14.06
N HIS A 82 3.88 -16.04 -14.39
CA HIS A 82 2.57 -16.44 -13.88
C HIS A 82 2.61 -16.89 -12.40
N VAL A 83 1.96 -16.12 -11.54
CA VAL A 83 1.81 -16.43 -10.11
C VAL A 83 0.52 -17.25 -9.89
N LYS A 84 0.66 -18.52 -9.49
CA LYS A 84 -0.48 -19.41 -9.16
C LYS A 84 -1.03 -19.19 -7.75
N ALA A 85 -0.16 -18.86 -6.82
CA ALA A 85 -0.49 -18.65 -5.41
C ALA A 85 0.57 -17.76 -4.74
N TYR A 86 0.20 -17.14 -3.62
CA TYR A 86 1.14 -16.43 -2.76
C TYR A 86 0.92 -16.84 -1.30
N TYR A 87 1.98 -16.72 -0.50
CA TYR A 87 1.93 -16.86 0.94
C TYR A 87 2.47 -15.56 1.56
N GLY A 88 1.68 -14.93 2.42
CA GLY A 88 2.03 -13.67 3.06
C GLY A 88 2.14 -13.82 4.57
N CYS A 89 3.32 -13.55 5.12
CA CYS A 89 3.50 -13.38 6.56
C CYS A 89 3.50 -11.89 6.88
N VAL A 90 2.72 -11.49 7.88
CA VAL A 90 2.77 -10.14 8.46
C VAL A 90 3.45 -10.27 9.82
N LYS A 91 4.42 -9.39 10.10
CA LYS A 91 5.08 -9.27 11.40
C LYS A 91 4.70 -7.95 12.05
#